data_AF-A0A3N5JCX8-F1
#
_entry.id   AF-A0A3N5JCX8-F1
#
_cell.length_a   1.000
_cell.length_b   1.000
_cell.length_c   1.000
_cell.angle_alpha   90.00
_cell.angle_beta   90.00
_cell.angle_gamma   90.00
#
_symmetry.space_group_name_H-M   'P 1'
#
loop_
_entity.id
_entity.type
_entity.pdbx_description
1 polymer ?
#
loop_
_entity_poly.entity_id
_entity_poly.type
_entity_poly.pdbx_seq_one_letter_code
_entity_poly.pdbx_strand_id
1 'polypeptide(L)'
;MPRLRRFNRQSIICEISLPPEGTNEESLTATIIRTFAVLVPTITDLHFESKSRRLFILSDIENQMIELDAQGTIKQRYQLPGVQQEGISFAEGHGYYMTDDQDAVYQIQY
;
A
#
# COMPACT_ATOMS: atom_id res chain seq x y z
N MET A 1 13.22 -11.69 29.41
CA MET A 1 12.42 -12.24 28.29
C MET A 1 13.24 -12.17 27.01
N PRO A 2 13.42 -13.26 26.26
CA PRO A 2 14.19 -13.20 25.01
C PRO A 2 13.34 -12.50 23.95
N ARG A 3 13.88 -11.43 23.36
CA ARG A 3 13.30 -10.81 22.15
C ARG A 3 13.33 -11.87 21.04
N LEU A 4 12.16 -12.35 20.63
CA LEU A 4 11.99 -13.14 19.42
C LEU A 4 12.70 -12.43 18.26
N ARG A 5 13.57 -13.16 17.56
CA ARG A 5 14.19 -12.70 16.31
C ARG A 5 13.06 -12.25 15.39
N ARG A 6 12.96 -10.96 15.09
CA ARG A 6 12.11 -10.46 14.01
C ARG A 6 12.56 -11.18 12.74
N PHE A 7 11.78 -12.16 12.30
CA PHE A 7 11.87 -12.65 10.93
C PHE A 7 11.76 -11.42 10.03
N ASN A 8 12.66 -11.30 9.08
CA ASN A 8 12.72 -10.22 8.09
C ASN A 8 11.49 -10.34 7.16
N ARG A 9 10.30 -10.10 7.70
CA ARG A 9 9.05 -10.05 6.95
C ARG A 9 9.12 -8.80 6.10
N GLN A 10 9.11 -9.00 4.79
CA GLN A 10 9.00 -7.95 3.81
C GLN A 10 7.71 -8.20 3.06
N SER A 11 6.85 -7.21 3.03
CA SER A 11 5.67 -7.21 2.19
C SER A 11 6.10 -7.08 0.73
N ILE A 12 5.30 -7.67 -0.16
CA ILE A 12 5.47 -7.54 -1.59
C ILE A 12 4.23 -6.85 -2.16
N ILE A 13 4.44 -6.07 -3.21
CA ILE A 13 3.36 -5.60 -4.06
C ILE A 13 3.48 -6.35 -5.38
N CYS A 14 2.36 -6.89 -5.84
CA CYS A 14 2.25 -7.63 -7.08
C CYS A 14 1.42 -6.82 -8.07
N GLU A 15 1.95 -6.61 -9.27
CA GLU A 15 1.13 -6.20 -10.40
C GLU A 15 0.63 -7.46 -11.10
N ILE A 16 -0.68 -7.53 -11.30
CA ILE A 16 -1.36 -8.71 -11.81
C ILE A 16 -2.10 -8.33 -13.09
N SER A 17 -1.83 -9.08 -14.16
CA SER A 17 -2.62 -9.03 -15.40
C SER A 17 -3.77 -10.00 -15.31
N LEU A 18 -5.00 -9.49 -15.44
CA LEU A 18 -6.22 -10.29 -15.46
C LEU A 18 -6.72 -10.46 -16.91
N PRO A 19 -7.06 -11.68 -17.36
CA PRO A 19 -7.73 -11.86 -18.64
C PRO A 19 -9.15 -11.24 -18.59
N PRO A 20 -9.66 -10.67 -19.71
CA PRO A 20 -11.04 -10.18 -19.77
C PRO A 20 -12.06 -11.30 -19.55
N GLU A 21 -13.20 -10.95 -18.95
CA GLU A 21 -14.31 -11.88 -18.81
C GLU A 21 -14.82 -12.32 -20.20
N GLY A 22 -15.02 -13.63 -20.41
CA GLY A 22 -15.51 -14.20 -21.67
C GLY A 22 -14.47 -14.77 -22.65
N THR A 23 -13.17 -14.75 -22.30
CA THR A 23 -12.18 -15.59 -22.99
C THR A 23 -12.37 -17.07 -22.62
N ASN A 24 -12.21 -18.00 -23.58
CA ASN A 24 -12.36 -19.46 -23.39
C ASN A 24 -11.84 -19.93 -22.01
N GLU A 25 -12.62 -20.76 -21.32
CA GLU A 25 -12.45 -21.18 -19.92
C GLU A 25 -11.05 -21.75 -19.59
N GLU A 26 -10.30 -22.20 -20.60
CA GLU A 26 -8.97 -22.80 -20.44
C GLU A 26 -7.84 -21.77 -20.15
N SER A 27 -8.08 -20.45 -20.18
CA SER A 27 -7.03 -19.45 -19.85
C SER A 27 -7.48 -18.30 -18.92
N LEU A 28 -8.32 -18.57 -17.92
CA LEU A 28 -8.76 -17.58 -16.93
C LEU A 28 -7.74 -17.28 -15.82
N THR A 29 -6.49 -17.72 -15.96
CA THR A 29 -5.47 -17.59 -14.92
C THR A 29 -4.84 -16.20 -14.92
N ALA A 30 -5.01 -15.47 -13.82
CA ALA A 30 -4.30 -14.24 -13.54
C ALA A 30 -2.77 -14.47 -13.54
N THR A 31 -2.01 -13.56 -14.16
CA THR A 31 -0.55 -13.66 -14.20
C THR A 31 0.07 -12.52 -13.41
N ILE A 32 0.96 -12.84 -12.46
CA ILE A 32 1.82 -11.84 -11.82
C ILE A 32 2.85 -11.38 -12.86
N ILE A 33 2.79 -10.11 -13.26
CA ILE A 33 3.68 -9.55 -14.28
C ILE A 33 4.89 -8.84 -13.68
N ARG A 34 4.73 -8.29 -12.47
CA ARG A 34 5.82 -7.67 -11.70
C ARG A 34 5.62 -7.88 -10.21
N THR A 35 6.72 -7.99 -9.49
CA THR A 35 6.75 -7.92 -8.03
C THR A 35 7.79 -6.91 -7.59
N PHE A 36 7.50 -6.18 -6.53
CA PHE A 36 8.47 -5.34 -5.86
C PHE A 36 8.39 -5.57 -4.36
N ALA A 37 9.55 -5.88 -3.76
CA ALA A 37 9.68 -6.01 -2.32
C ALA A 37 9.66 -4.61 -1.72
N VAL A 38 8.70 -4.39 -0.82
CA VAL A 38 8.67 -3.20 -0.01
C VAL A 38 9.30 -3.56 1.31
N LEU A 39 10.34 -2.83 1.70
CA LEU A 39 11.08 -3.05 2.95
C LEU A 39 10.25 -2.57 4.17
N VAL A 40 9.03 -3.11 4.30
CA VAL A 40 8.13 -2.96 5.45
C VAL A 40 7.50 -4.30 5.81
N PRO A 41 7.29 -4.58 7.10
CA PRO A 41 6.71 -5.84 7.57
C PRO A 41 5.24 -6.06 7.21
N THR A 42 4.47 -4.98 7.07
CA THR A 42 3.03 -5.03 6.86
C THR A 42 2.57 -3.95 5.89
N ILE A 43 1.57 -4.29 5.08
CA ILE A 43 0.83 -3.36 4.23
C ILE A 43 -0.64 -3.62 4.51
N THR A 44 -1.38 -2.59 4.90
CA THR A 44 -2.83 -2.67 5.17
C THR A 44 -3.67 -2.14 4.02
N ASP A 45 -3.20 -1.08 3.35
CA ASP A 45 -3.89 -0.52 2.20
C ASP A 45 -2.93 0.15 1.20
N LEU A 46 -3.40 0.42 -0.01
CA LEU A 46 -2.67 1.08 -1.08
C LEU A 46 -3.55 2.00 -1.94
N HIS A 47 -2.99 3.11 -2.39
CA HIS A 47 -3.64 4.05 -3.30
C HIS A 47 -2.71 4.46 -4.43
N PHE A 48 -3.19 4.42 -5.68
CA PHE A 48 -2.46 4.89 -6.85
C PHE A 48 -2.93 6.29 -7.27
N GLU A 49 -2.03 7.27 -7.19
CA GLU A 49 -2.29 8.63 -7.66
C GLU A 49 -1.84 8.76 -9.13
N SER A 50 -2.81 8.84 -10.04
CA SER A 50 -2.56 8.79 -11.49
C SER A 50 -1.76 9.99 -12.02
N LYS A 51 -1.98 11.18 -11.45
CA LYS A 51 -1.38 12.45 -11.90
C LYS A 51 0.14 12.47 -11.72
N SER A 52 0.61 12.06 -10.54
CA SER A 52 2.04 11.96 -10.23
C SER A 52 2.64 10.59 -10.56
N ARG A 53 1.79 9.60 -10.88
CA ARG A 53 2.15 8.18 -11.06
C ARG A 53 2.89 7.63 -9.83
N ARG A 54 2.35 7.94 -8.65
CA ARG A 54 2.87 7.49 -7.36
C ARG A 54 1.94 6.45 -6.76
N LEU A 55 2.52 5.53 -6.01
CA LEU A 55 1.80 4.58 -5.19
C LEU A 55 2.03 4.93 -3.73
N PHE A 56 0.95 5.09 -2.98
CA PHE A 56 0.97 5.30 -1.54
C PHE A 56 0.54 4.01 -0.88
N ILE A 57 1.29 3.57 0.11
CA ILE A 57 0.92 2.40 0.91
C ILE A 57 0.86 2.77 2.38
N LEU A 58 0.00 2.06 3.09
CA LEU A 58 -0.12 2.14 4.54
C LEU A 58 0.51 0.93 5.21
N SER A 59 1.14 1.17 6.35
CA SER A 59 1.67 0.15 7.24
C SER A 59 1.16 0.38 8.66
N ASP A 60 0.43 -0.59 9.20
CA ASP A 60 -0.20 -0.56 10.53
C ASP A 60 0.83 -0.61 11.67
N ILE A 61 1.76 -1.58 11.62
CA ILE A 61 2.75 -1.81 12.67
C ILE A 61 3.72 -0.63 12.79
N GLU A 62 4.15 -0.08 11.64
CA GLU A 62 5.04 1.07 11.61
C GLU A 62 4.29 2.41 11.75
N ASN A 63 2.96 2.41 11.59
CA ASN A 63 2.10 3.60 11.56
C ASN A 63 2.56 4.65 10.54
N GLN A 64 2.82 4.20 9.31
CA GLN A 64 3.43 5.01 8.24
C GLN A 64 2.63 5.01 6.95
N MET A 65 2.65 6.15 6.28
CA MET A 65 2.41 6.26 4.84
C MET A 65 3.75 6.23 4.11
N ILE A 66 3.83 5.49 3.01
CA ILE A 66 5.06 5.36 2.22
C ILE A 66 4.74 5.65 0.78
N GLU A 67 5.46 6.61 0.21
CA GLU A 67 5.37 6.97 -1.20
C GLU A 67 6.38 6.14 -2.00
N LEU A 68 5.90 5.50 -3.05
CA LEU A 68 6.66 4.73 -4.02
C LEU A 68 6.49 5.34 -5.41
N ASP A 69 7.50 5.25 -6.27
CA ASP A 69 7.27 5.40 -7.71
C ASP A 69 6.65 4.14 -8.33
N ALA A 70 6.29 4.24 -9.62
CA ALA A 70 5.72 3.13 -10.39
C ALA A 70 6.67 1.93 -10.61
N GLN A 71 7.91 2.02 -10.12
CA GLN A 71 8.90 0.95 -10.13
C GLN A 71 9.06 0.33 -8.72
N GLY A 72 8.31 0.79 -7.73
CA GLY A 72 8.37 0.30 -6.35
C GLY A 72 9.51 0.91 -5.52
N THR A 73 10.17 1.96 -6.03
CA THR A 73 11.24 2.65 -5.29
C THR A 73 10.64 3.59 -4.27
N ILE A 74 11.02 3.45 -3.00
CA ILE A 74 10.62 4.37 -1.94
C ILE A 74 11.17 5.77 -2.23
N LYS A 75 10.26 6.75 -2.30
CA LYS A 75 10.58 8.17 -2.41
C LYS A 75 10.59 8.83 -1.05
N GLN A 76 9.57 8.56 -0.25
CA GLN A 76 9.40 9.21 1.06
C GLN A 76 8.63 8.32 2.02
N ARG A 77 8.82 8.56 3.32
CA ARG A 77 8.06 7.97 4.42
C ARG A 77 7.51 9.09 5.28
N TYR A 78 6.26 8.94 5.71
CA TYR A 78 5.57 9.88 6.56
C TYR A 78 5.04 9.13 7.78
N GLN A 79 5.39 9.61 8.97
CA GLN A 79 4.82 9.10 10.21
C GLN A 79 3.43 9.69 10.40
N LEU A 80 2.47 8.84 10.77
CA LEU A 80 1.07 9.22 10.86
C LEU A 80 0.63 9.45 12.31
N PRO A 81 -0.40 10.29 12.54
CA PRO A 81 -1.14 10.28 13.80
C PRO A 81 -2.01 9.02 13.91
N GLY A 82 -2.54 8.72 15.10
CA GLY A 82 -3.35 7.52 15.32
C GLY A 82 -2.51 6.26 15.50
N VAL A 83 -3.15 5.09 15.40
CA VAL A 83 -2.51 3.77 15.49
C VAL A 83 -3.17 2.83 14.48
N GLN A 84 -2.44 1.87 13.94
CA GLN A 84 -3.01 0.81 13.10
C GLN A 84 -3.88 1.35 11.96
N GLN A 85 -3.24 2.01 10.99
CA GLN A 85 -3.93 2.58 9.83
C GLN A 85 -4.49 1.48 8.93
N GLU A 86 -5.74 1.61 8.51
CA GLU A 86 -6.48 0.56 7.78
C GLU A 86 -6.92 0.99 6.38
N GLY A 87 -6.99 2.30 6.10
CA GLY A 87 -7.54 2.79 4.84
C GLY A 87 -6.89 4.09 4.37
N ILE A 88 -6.71 4.23 3.06
CA ILE A 88 -6.20 5.43 2.40
C ILE A 88 -6.98 5.72 1.11
N SER A 89 -7.39 6.98 0.93
CA SER A 89 -7.95 7.46 -0.33
C SER A 89 -7.50 8.88 -0.61
N PHE A 90 -7.32 9.21 -1.89
CA PHE A 90 -6.99 10.55 -2.33
C PHE A 90 -8.21 11.25 -2.91
N ALA A 91 -8.39 12.52 -2.55
CA ALA A 91 -9.35 13.42 -3.17
C ALA A 91 -8.63 14.64 -3.76
N GLU A 92 -8.77 14.82 -5.08
CA GLU A 92 -8.13 15.95 -5.78
C GLU A 92 -8.56 17.29 -5.16
N GLY A 93 -7.59 18.14 -4.85
CA GLY A 93 -7.83 19.43 -4.19
C GLY A 93 -7.98 19.38 -2.66
N HIS A 94 -8.08 18.18 -2.06
CA HIS A 94 -8.28 18.01 -0.62
C HIS A 94 -7.17 17.21 0.06
N GLY A 95 -6.45 16.36 -0.67
CA GLY A 95 -5.36 15.54 -0.13
C GLY A 95 -5.82 14.12 0.20
N TYR A 96 -5.20 13.51 1.20
CA TYR A 96 -5.41 12.11 1.55
C TYR A 96 -6.33 12.00 2.76
N TYR A 97 -7.26 11.07 2.70
CA TYR A 97 -8.10 10.66 3.82
C TYR A 97 -7.66 9.29 4.30
N MET A 98 -7.53 9.14 5.61
CA MET A 98 -7.10 7.91 6.26
C MET A 98 -8.03 7.51 7.39
N THR A 99 -8.21 6.20 7.58
CA THR A 99 -8.95 5.62 8.69
C THR A 99 -8.03 4.76 9.55
N ASP A 100 -8.22 4.82 10.86
CA ASP A 100 -7.54 3.96 11.82
C ASP A 100 -8.48 2.91 12.45
N ASP A 101 -7.93 2.00 13.26
CA ASP A 101 -8.70 0.96 13.95
C ASP A 101 -9.54 1.47 15.14
N GLN A 102 -9.49 2.78 15.43
CA GLN A 102 -10.21 3.43 16.53
C GLN A 102 -11.34 4.35 16.03
N ASP A 103 -11.83 4.10 14.81
CA ASP A 103 -12.92 4.85 14.18
C ASP A 103 -12.60 6.34 13.91
N ALA A 104 -11.33 6.74 13.91
CA ALA A 104 -10.92 8.10 13.56
C ALA A 104 -10.67 8.25 12.06
N VAL A 105 -10.93 9.46 11.54
CA VAL A 105 -10.62 9.85 10.17
C VAL A 105 -9.68 11.04 10.18
N TYR A 106 -8.58 10.94 9.43
CA TYR A 106 -7.60 11.99 9.28
C TYR A 106 -7.62 12.53 7.85
N GLN A 107 -7.57 13.84 7.70
CA GLN A 107 -7.24 14.50 6.42
C GLN A 107 -5.78 14.94 6.47
N ILE A 108 -4.98 14.48 5.50
CA ILE A 108 -3.56 14.76 5.40
C ILE A 108 -3.29 15.57 4.14
N GLN A 109 -2.56 16.67 4.34
CA GLN A 109 -2.00 17.49 3.27
C GLN A 109 -0.48 17.29 3.29
N TYR A 110 0.13 17.00 2.15
CA TYR A 110 1.58 16.88 2.01
C TYR A 110 2.06 17.47 0.68
#